data_AF-A0AAD9SQH5-F1
#
_entry.id   AF-A0AAD9SQH5-F1
#
_cell.length_a   1.000
_cell.length_b   1.000
_cell.length_c   1.000
_cell.angle_alpha   90.00
_cell.angle_beta   90.00
_cell.angle_gamma   90.00
#
_symmetry.space_group_name_H-M   'P 1'
#
loop_
_entity.id
_entity.type
_entity.pdbx_description
1 polymer ?
#
loop_
_entity_poly.entity_id
_entity_poly.type
_entity_poly.pdbx_seq_one_letter_code
_entity_poly.pdbx_strand_id
1 'polypeptide(L)'
;MKSVALASALLAATVSANPTPTEEQPPSKRSSLPSVTASGNAFWTGSTRFYVRGIDYQPGGSSNLADPLADTSVCKRDIAEFKKLGINTVRVYTVDNSASHDDCMSQLADAGIYLILDVNNPLYSINRNSPGESYNDVYLQSVFATIDEFVKYDNTLAFFSGNEVVNDQANTTLAAPYVKATTRDMRQYIRNRKYRAVPVGYSAADVSQNRFQLAQYFNCGTDDERSDFFAFNDYSWCNTNFQESGWDQKVKNFTGYGLPLFLSEYGCITNGRSFGEVEALMNSEMTSVYSGGLVYEYSDEGNGYGIVSIDGDSVSEKSDFAAYSTALAKNAAPTGDGGFTSTTNSVACPSPDSDWLVSNTNLPAIPTGASQYMTKGAGDGPGLKGDGSQNAGGTSTGDAEPGSGSATTSASASSSGNAGAGGPGPLDKGAFAVTGVVFFFSLVGTLLL
;
A
#
# COMPACT_ATOMS: atom_id res chain seq x y z
N MET A 1 -56.27 29.48 -2.02
CA MET A 1 -55.44 28.49 -1.30
C MET A 1 -55.30 27.25 -2.18
N LYS A 2 -54.18 27.12 -2.88
CA LYS A 2 -53.83 25.91 -3.65
C LYS A 2 -52.43 25.52 -3.22
N SER A 3 -52.34 24.41 -2.50
CA SER A 3 -51.10 23.81 -2.00
C SER A 3 -50.41 23.07 -3.15
N VAL A 4 -49.13 23.35 -3.36
CA VAL A 4 -48.26 22.55 -4.24
C VAL A 4 -47.41 21.68 -3.32
N ALA A 5 -47.64 20.38 -3.35
CA ALA A 5 -46.77 19.40 -2.71
C ALA A 5 -45.67 19.03 -3.71
N LEU A 6 -44.42 19.39 -3.41
CA LEU A 6 -43.24 18.82 -4.07
C LEU A 6 -42.94 17.48 -3.42
N ALA A 7 -43.08 16.40 -4.18
CA ALA A 7 -42.54 15.09 -3.84
C ALA A 7 -41.11 15.02 -4.37
N SER A 8 -40.13 15.06 -3.46
CA SER A 8 -38.73 14.77 -3.79
C SER A 8 -38.53 13.26 -3.82
N ALA A 9 -38.26 12.71 -5.00
CA ALA A 9 -37.86 11.32 -5.16
C ALA A 9 -36.37 11.18 -4.79
N LEU A 10 -36.09 10.55 -3.64
CA LEU A 10 -34.76 10.05 -3.30
C LEU A 10 -34.49 8.79 -4.15
N LEU A 11 -33.64 8.94 -5.17
CA LEU A 11 -33.02 7.81 -5.86
C LEU A 11 -31.88 7.29 -4.99
N ALA A 12 -32.13 6.23 -4.23
CA ALA A 12 -31.08 5.42 -3.64
C ALA A 12 -30.43 4.61 -4.78
N ALA A 13 -29.23 5.03 -5.21
CA ALA A 13 -28.43 4.23 -6.12
C ALA A 13 -27.88 3.03 -5.34
N THR A 14 -28.46 1.85 -5.52
CA THR A 14 -27.86 0.59 -5.08
C THR A 14 -26.70 0.26 -6.01
N VAL A 15 -25.49 0.65 -5.64
CA VAL A 15 -24.25 0.21 -6.29
C VAL A 15 -24.04 -1.26 -5.93
N SER A 16 -24.31 -2.18 -6.85
CA SER A 16 -23.83 -3.56 -6.71
C SER A 16 -22.38 -3.59 -7.18
N ALA A 17 -21.44 -3.45 -6.25
CA ALA A 17 -20.04 -3.78 -6.52
C ALA A 17 -19.93 -5.31 -6.59
N ASN A 18 -19.74 -5.85 -7.79
CA ASN A 18 -19.35 -7.25 -7.94
C ASN A 18 -17.85 -7.36 -7.62
N PRO A 19 -17.41 -8.43 -6.94
CA PRO A 19 -15.99 -8.65 -6.66
C PRO A 19 -15.20 -8.77 -7.98
N THR A 20 -14.14 -7.98 -8.12
CA THR A 20 -13.24 -8.01 -9.29
C THR A 20 -12.27 -9.19 -9.16
N PRO A 21 -12.20 -10.11 -10.13
CA PRO A 21 -11.18 -11.15 -10.17
C PRO A 21 -9.81 -10.56 -10.52
N THR A 22 -8.76 -11.00 -9.83
CA THR A 22 -7.37 -10.57 -10.08
C THR A 22 -6.76 -11.33 -11.27
N GLU A 23 -6.08 -10.62 -12.18
CA GLU A 23 -5.28 -11.23 -13.27
C GLU A 23 -3.81 -11.34 -12.85
N GLU A 24 -3.19 -12.51 -13.06
CA GLU A 24 -1.76 -12.73 -12.86
C GLU A 24 -0.93 -12.06 -13.98
N GLN A 25 0.07 -11.27 -13.59
CA GLN A 25 1.01 -10.66 -14.54
C GLN A 25 2.17 -11.63 -14.85
N PRO A 26 2.52 -11.88 -16.13
CA PRO A 26 3.63 -12.77 -16.48
C PRO A 26 4.99 -12.13 -16.14
N PRO A 27 5.98 -12.92 -15.70
CA PRO A 27 7.29 -12.39 -15.27
C PRO A 27 8.09 -11.82 -16.45
N SER A 28 8.66 -10.63 -16.26
CA SER A 28 9.56 -10.01 -17.22
C SER A 28 11.01 -10.42 -16.94
N LYS A 29 11.75 -10.76 -17.99
CA LYS A 29 13.07 -11.41 -17.92
C LYS A 29 14.20 -10.39 -17.69
N ARG A 30 14.34 -9.86 -16.46
CA ARG A 30 15.61 -9.28 -15.97
C ARG A 30 15.75 -9.03 -14.45
N SER A 31 15.02 -9.76 -13.60
CA SER A 31 15.27 -9.78 -12.15
C SER A 31 15.21 -11.22 -11.63
N SER A 32 16.17 -11.60 -10.79
CA SER A 32 16.15 -12.85 -10.03
C SER A 32 15.14 -12.82 -8.88
N LEU A 33 14.63 -11.64 -8.51
CA LEU A 33 13.70 -11.45 -7.41
C LEU A 33 12.30 -11.08 -7.96
N PRO A 34 11.26 -11.91 -7.74
CA PRO A 34 9.91 -11.61 -8.23
C PRO A 34 9.35 -10.35 -7.56
N SER A 35 8.62 -9.52 -8.28
CA SER A 35 7.94 -8.39 -7.65
C SER A 35 6.86 -8.85 -6.65
N VAL A 36 6.68 -8.08 -5.59
CA VAL A 36 5.58 -8.28 -4.64
C VAL A 36 4.32 -7.56 -5.13
N THR A 37 3.18 -8.21 -5.00
CA THR A 37 1.84 -7.67 -5.30
C THR A 37 0.91 -7.83 -4.11
N ALA A 38 -0.11 -6.97 -3.99
CA ALA A 38 -1.17 -7.09 -3.00
C ALA A 38 -2.43 -7.72 -3.64
N SER A 39 -3.02 -8.71 -2.97
CA SER A 39 -4.29 -9.33 -3.38
C SER A 39 -4.99 -9.94 -2.16
N GLY A 40 -6.30 -9.72 -2.04
CA GLY A 40 -7.01 -10.00 -0.79
C GLY A 40 -6.43 -9.14 0.34
N ASN A 41 -6.28 -9.73 1.53
CA ASN A 41 -5.57 -9.11 2.66
C ASN A 41 -4.10 -9.58 2.80
N ALA A 42 -3.44 -9.98 1.71
CA ALA A 42 -2.06 -10.48 1.77
C ALA A 42 -1.17 -9.97 0.63
N PHE A 43 0.14 -10.07 0.84
CA PHE A 43 1.16 -9.87 -0.17
C PHE A 43 1.60 -11.19 -0.82
N TRP A 44 2.05 -11.11 -2.06
CA TRP A 44 2.36 -12.27 -2.90
C TRP A 44 3.59 -12.05 -3.75
N THR A 45 4.38 -13.11 -3.94
CA THR A 45 5.43 -13.24 -4.96
C THR A 45 5.02 -14.35 -5.91
N GLY A 46 4.42 -13.99 -7.04
CA GLY A 46 3.66 -14.95 -7.85
C GLY A 46 2.56 -15.62 -7.01
N SER A 47 2.56 -16.95 -6.92
CA SER A 47 1.58 -17.71 -6.12
C SER A 47 2.00 -17.95 -4.67
N THR A 48 3.16 -17.45 -4.24
CA THR A 48 3.68 -17.68 -2.88
C THR A 48 3.40 -16.48 -2.00
N ARG A 49 2.74 -16.71 -0.86
CA ARG A 49 2.47 -15.66 0.12
C ARG A 49 3.77 -15.04 0.62
N PHE A 50 3.82 -13.71 0.61
CA PHE A 50 4.93 -12.94 1.11
C PHE A 50 4.62 -12.42 2.52
N TYR A 51 5.52 -12.71 3.47
CA TYR A 51 5.49 -12.14 4.81
C TYR A 51 6.66 -11.18 4.97
N VAL A 52 6.39 -9.97 5.43
CA VAL A 52 7.40 -8.98 5.78
C VAL A 52 8.14 -9.48 7.02
N ARG A 53 9.45 -9.69 6.89
CA ARG A 53 10.34 -10.10 7.98
C ARG A 53 11.56 -9.19 7.89
N GLY A 54 11.40 -7.99 8.43
CA GLY A 54 12.27 -6.88 8.08
C GLY A 54 12.80 -6.07 9.25
N ILE A 55 13.55 -5.04 8.90
CA ILE A 55 14.08 -4.06 9.84
C ILE A 55 13.99 -2.66 9.26
N ASP A 56 13.79 -1.68 10.13
CA ASP A 56 13.87 -0.27 9.79
C ASP A 56 15.34 0.16 9.63
N TYR A 57 15.64 0.78 8.49
CA TYR A 57 17.00 1.11 8.06
C TYR A 57 17.12 2.59 7.69
N GLN A 58 17.54 3.40 8.66
CA GLN A 58 17.90 4.80 8.42
C GLN A 58 19.06 5.24 9.32
N PRO A 59 20.32 4.89 8.98
CA PRO A 59 21.49 5.39 9.71
C PRO A 59 21.48 6.92 9.85
N GLY A 60 21.63 7.40 11.08
CA GLY A 60 21.45 8.82 11.45
C GLY A 60 20.03 9.19 11.88
N GLY A 61 19.10 8.23 11.86
CA GLY A 61 17.71 8.37 12.30
C GLY A 61 16.74 8.86 11.22
N SER A 62 15.45 8.54 11.40
CA SER A 62 14.34 8.86 10.48
C SER A 62 14.11 10.35 10.20
N SER A 63 14.66 11.24 11.05
CA SER A 63 14.56 12.70 10.89
C SER A 63 15.78 13.33 10.21
N ASN A 64 16.83 12.54 9.94
CA ASN A 64 18.01 13.03 9.26
C ASN A 64 17.80 13.04 7.74
N LEU A 65 18.21 14.12 7.09
CA LEU A 65 18.18 14.24 5.62
C LEU A 65 19.41 13.56 5.02
N ALA A 66 19.49 12.24 5.20
CA ALA A 66 20.52 11.40 4.62
C ALA A 66 19.88 10.21 3.91
N ASP A 67 20.48 9.79 2.81
CA ASP A 67 20.02 8.66 2.01
C ASP A 67 21.04 7.52 2.09
N PRO A 68 20.74 6.43 2.81
CA PRO A 68 21.65 5.29 2.90
C PRO A 68 21.68 4.44 1.63
N LEU A 69 20.71 4.59 0.71
CA LEU A 69 20.61 3.85 -0.54
C LEU A 69 21.26 4.56 -1.73
N ALA A 70 21.61 5.85 -1.59
CA ALA A 70 22.41 6.59 -2.57
C ALA A 70 23.93 6.46 -2.31
N ASP A 71 24.34 5.91 -1.17
CA ASP A 71 25.74 5.68 -0.81
C ASP A 71 26.10 4.18 -0.83
N THR A 72 26.79 3.78 -1.90
CA THR A 72 27.25 2.39 -2.11
C THR A 72 28.10 1.85 -0.95
N SER A 73 28.96 2.64 -0.31
CA SER A 73 29.80 2.10 0.78
C SER A 73 28.95 1.79 2.01
N VAL A 74 27.99 2.66 2.31
CA VAL A 74 27.03 2.51 3.42
C VAL A 74 26.12 1.30 3.19
N CYS A 75 25.39 1.26 2.07
CA CYS A 75 24.45 0.17 1.84
C CYS A 75 25.15 -1.18 1.74
N LYS A 76 26.32 -1.26 1.10
CA LYS A 76 27.07 -2.52 0.96
C LYS A 76 27.53 -3.07 2.31
N ARG A 77 28.01 -2.20 3.20
CA ARG A 77 28.41 -2.55 4.57
C ARG A 77 27.23 -3.16 5.32
N ASP A 78 26.07 -2.52 5.25
CA ASP A 78 24.90 -2.90 6.04
C ASP A 78 24.13 -4.10 5.44
N ILE A 79 24.12 -4.25 4.11
CA ILE A 79 23.55 -5.44 3.43
C ILE A 79 24.26 -6.72 3.85
N ALA A 80 25.56 -6.66 4.17
CA ALA A 80 26.28 -7.80 4.72
C ALA A 80 25.69 -8.24 6.08
N GLU A 81 25.28 -7.29 6.92
CA GLU A 81 24.65 -7.55 8.21
C GLU A 81 23.20 -8.04 8.05
N PHE A 82 22.44 -7.49 7.09
CA PHE A 82 21.09 -7.96 6.77
C PHE A 82 21.09 -9.44 6.36
N LYS A 83 22.10 -9.88 5.61
CA LYS A 83 22.29 -11.29 5.26
C LYS A 83 22.53 -12.18 6.48
N LYS A 84 23.26 -11.69 7.49
CA LYS A 84 23.46 -12.43 8.75
C LYS A 84 22.18 -12.50 9.58
N LEU A 85 21.38 -11.42 9.60
CA LEU A 85 20.07 -11.42 10.26
C LEU A 85 19.10 -12.41 9.60
N GLY A 86 19.15 -12.54 8.27
CA GLY A 86 18.20 -13.35 7.51
C GLY A 86 16.86 -12.65 7.27
N ILE A 87 16.86 -11.32 7.22
CA ILE A 87 15.70 -10.51 6.86
C ILE A 87 15.44 -10.57 5.35
N ASN A 88 14.21 -10.25 4.95
CA ASN A 88 13.81 -10.14 3.54
C ASN A 88 13.35 -8.74 3.14
N THR A 89 13.23 -7.80 4.08
CA THR A 89 12.68 -6.47 3.82
C THR A 89 13.42 -5.42 4.65
N VAL A 90 13.69 -4.27 4.07
CA VAL A 90 14.08 -3.06 4.79
C VAL A 90 13.03 -1.98 4.58
N ARG A 91 12.80 -1.15 5.59
CA ARG A 91 12.06 0.12 5.43
C ARG A 91 13.04 1.28 5.49
N VAL A 92 12.94 2.20 4.53
CA VAL A 92 13.75 3.42 4.49
C VAL A 92 12.80 4.62 4.52
N TYR A 93 13.12 5.60 5.37
CA TYR A 93 12.26 6.75 5.68
C TYR A 93 12.59 7.98 4.85
N THR A 94 13.82 8.08 4.33
CA THR A 94 14.29 9.24 3.56
C THR A 94 15.27 8.81 2.49
N VAL A 95 15.00 9.25 1.25
CA VAL A 95 15.85 9.07 0.08
C VAL A 95 15.98 10.38 -0.70
N ASP A 96 17.08 10.53 -1.43
CA ASP A 96 17.32 11.62 -2.36
C ASP A 96 16.81 11.23 -3.75
N ASN A 97 15.59 11.65 -4.09
CA ASN A 97 14.98 11.38 -5.39
C ASN A 97 15.65 12.10 -6.59
N SER A 98 16.78 12.79 -6.38
CA SER A 98 17.65 13.30 -7.45
C SER A 98 18.91 12.44 -7.68
N ALA A 99 19.19 11.47 -6.80
CA ALA A 99 20.31 10.54 -6.89
C ALA A 99 19.93 9.21 -7.57
N SER A 100 20.94 8.46 -8.02
CA SER A 100 20.75 7.08 -8.50
C SER A 100 20.87 6.10 -7.34
N HIS A 101 20.01 5.08 -7.33
CA HIS A 101 20.00 4.01 -6.34
C HIS A 101 20.31 2.63 -6.96
N ASP A 102 20.76 2.61 -8.22
CA ASP A 102 20.86 1.39 -9.01
C ASP A 102 21.75 0.34 -8.34
N ASP A 103 22.88 0.77 -7.76
CA ASP A 103 23.85 -0.12 -7.14
C ASP A 103 23.32 -0.74 -5.83
N CYS A 104 22.81 0.09 -4.91
CA CYS A 104 22.27 -0.41 -3.63
C CYS A 104 21.01 -1.24 -3.82
N MET A 105 20.10 -0.84 -4.72
CA MET A 105 18.90 -1.62 -5.02
C MET A 105 19.23 -2.96 -5.68
N SER A 106 20.25 -3.00 -6.54
CA SER A 106 20.76 -4.27 -7.10
C SER A 106 21.37 -5.16 -6.02
N GLN A 107 22.17 -4.61 -5.10
CA GLN A 107 22.76 -5.38 -4.01
C GLN A 107 21.71 -5.91 -3.02
N LEU A 108 20.65 -5.14 -2.74
CA LEU A 108 19.49 -5.62 -1.98
C LEU A 108 18.78 -6.77 -2.72
N ALA A 109 18.55 -6.62 -4.03
CA ALA A 109 17.91 -7.66 -4.83
C ALA A 109 18.74 -8.96 -4.88
N ASP A 110 20.07 -8.86 -5.04
CA ASP A 110 21.01 -9.98 -4.97
C ASP A 110 21.06 -10.64 -3.59
N ALA A 111 20.69 -9.90 -2.54
CA ALA A 111 20.50 -10.43 -1.18
C ALA A 111 19.11 -11.03 -0.95
N GLY A 112 18.19 -10.91 -1.90
CA GLY A 112 16.79 -11.31 -1.74
C GLY A 112 15.99 -10.38 -0.83
N ILE A 113 16.41 -9.12 -0.72
CA ILE A 113 15.85 -8.11 0.17
C ILE A 113 15.03 -7.10 -0.63
N TYR A 114 13.82 -6.83 -0.16
CA TYR A 114 12.91 -5.85 -0.70
C TYR A 114 12.95 -4.53 0.07
N LEU A 115 12.52 -3.46 -0.58
CA LEU A 115 12.39 -2.12 -0.01
C LEU A 115 10.92 -1.76 0.18
N ILE A 116 10.56 -1.34 1.39
CA ILE A 116 9.38 -0.52 1.65
C ILE A 116 9.87 0.92 1.82
N LEU A 117 9.33 1.87 1.07
CA LEU A 117 9.85 3.22 1.02
C LEU A 117 8.80 4.25 1.41
N ASP A 118 9.13 5.11 2.37
CA ASP A 118 8.41 6.35 2.60
C ASP A 118 8.75 7.34 1.48
N VAL A 119 7.73 7.81 0.74
CA VAL A 119 7.95 8.78 -0.36
C VAL A 119 8.09 10.23 0.13
N ASN A 120 7.97 10.41 1.44
CA ASN A 120 8.00 11.68 2.14
C ASN A 120 9.36 11.86 2.81
N ASN A 121 9.72 13.10 3.12
CA ASN A 121 10.86 13.40 3.97
C ASN A 121 10.58 14.68 4.80
N PRO A 122 11.49 15.09 5.72
CA PRO A 122 11.29 16.30 6.53
C PRO A 122 10.99 17.59 5.75
N LEU A 123 11.46 17.71 4.50
CA LEU A 123 11.22 18.87 3.63
C LEU A 123 9.91 18.76 2.83
N TYR A 124 9.52 17.54 2.45
CA TYR A 124 8.40 17.22 1.58
C TYR A 124 7.46 16.22 2.25
N SER A 125 6.50 16.73 3.02
CA SER A 125 5.53 15.92 3.77
C SER A 125 4.26 16.71 4.10
N ILE A 126 3.17 16.00 4.39
CA ILE A 126 1.97 16.60 4.97
C ILE A 126 2.27 17.06 6.40
N ASN A 127 2.11 18.35 6.67
CA ASN A 127 2.17 18.90 8.02
C ASN A 127 0.83 18.73 8.72
N ARG A 128 0.82 17.89 9.75
CA ARG A 128 -0.38 17.59 10.56
C ARG A 128 -1.08 18.82 11.15
N ASN A 129 -0.36 19.93 11.36
CA ASN A 129 -0.92 21.18 11.89
C ASN A 129 -1.56 22.07 10.81
N SER A 130 -1.08 21.96 9.56
CA SER A 130 -1.56 22.71 8.39
C SER A 130 -1.68 21.78 7.18
N PRO A 131 -2.53 20.75 7.23
CA PRO A 131 -2.52 19.69 6.22
C PRO A 131 -3.02 20.16 4.84
N GLY A 132 -3.92 21.16 4.82
CA GLY A 132 -4.39 21.76 3.56
C GLY A 132 -3.37 22.62 2.84
N GLU A 133 -2.53 23.36 3.56
CA GLU A 133 -1.46 24.18 2.97
C GLU A 133 -0.30 23.32 2.45
N SER A 134 0.03 22.27 3.19
CA SER A 134 1.12 21.34 2.84
C SER A 134 0.76 20.31 1.76
N TYR A 135 -0.53 20.09 1.50
CA TYR A 135 -1.01 19.35 0.33
C TYR A 135 -1.11 20.27 -0.89
N ASN A 136 0.02 20.41 -1.59
CA ASN A 136 0.21 21.30 -2.73
C ASN A 136 0.97 20.63 -3.88
N ASP A 137 1.09 21.34 -4.99
CA ASP A 137 1.72 20.84 -6.21
C ASP A 137 3.24 20.66 -6.12
N VAL A 138 3.95 21.41 -5.26
CA VAL A 138 5.38 21.22 -5.00
C VAL A 138 5.63 19.93 -4.22
N TYR A 139 4.80 19.66 -3.21
CA TYR A 139 4.83 18.41 -2.46
C TYR A 139 4.57 17.20 -3.35
N LEU A 140 3.48 17.22 -4.12
CA LEU A 140 3.12 16.10 -4.99
C LEU A 140 4.13 15.85 -6.10
N GLN A 141 4.82 16.89 -6.59
CA GLN A 141 5.92 16.72 -7.53
C GLN A 141 7.04 15.88 -6.93
N SER A 142 7.48 16.18 -5.70
CA SER A 142 8.52 15.41 -5.01
C SER A 142 8.09 13.95 -4.79
N VAL A 143 6.84 13.74 -4.33
CA VAL A 143 6.26 12.40 -4.14
C VAL A 143 6.27 11.59 -5.44
N PHE A 144 5.83 12.18 -6.56
CA PHE A 144 5.80 11.51 -7.85
C PHE A 144 7.19 11.26 -8.42
N ALA A 145 8.16 12.16 -8.18
CA ALA A 145 9.55 11.96 -8.57
C ALA A 145 10.19 10.79 -7.80
N THR A 146 9.87 10.64 -6.51
CA THR A 146 10.31 9.46 -5.73
C THR A 146 9.71 8.17 -6.29
N ILE A 147 8.43 8.18 -6.72
CA ILE A 147 7.84 7.03 -7.43
C ILE A 147 8.60 6.74 -8.73
N ASP A 148 8.85 7.76 -9.56
CA ASP A 148 9.58 7.59 -10.83
C ASP A 148 10.96 6.94 -10.62
N GLU A 149 11.69 7.33 -9.57
CA GLU A 149 13.01 6.79 -9.28
C GLU A 149 12.96 5.34 -8.79
N PHE A 150 11.99 4.97 -7.95
CA PHE A 150 12.00 3.66 -7.27
C PHE A 150 11.09 2.60 -7.89
N VAL A 151 10.10 2.97 -8.68
CA VAL A 151 9.14 2.02 -9.29
C VAL A 151 9.80 1.07 -10.28
N LYS A 152 10.96 1.46 -10.83
CA LYS A 152 11.75 0.69 -11.81
C LYS A 152 12.47 -0.52 -11.20
N TYR A 153 12.67 -0.55 -9.88
CA TYR A 153 13.31 -1.69 -9.21
C TYR A 153 12.28 -2.75 -8.84
N ASP A 154 12.51 -4.00 -9.22
CA ASP A 154 11.56 -5.10 -8.97
C ASP A 154 11.42 -5.43 -7.48
N ASN A 155 12.46 -5.14 -6.69
CA ASN A 155 12.48 -5.30 -5.24
C ASN A 155 11.91 -4.11 -4.46
N THR A 156 11.37 -3.08 -5.12
CA THR A 156 10.51 -2.09 -4.45
C THR A 156 9.16 -2.73 -4.15
N LEU A 157 8.94 -3.10 -2.89
CA LEU A 157 7.75 -3.81 -2.40
C LEU A 157 6.56 -2.88 -2.32
N ALA A 158 6.70 -1.73 -1.65
CA ALA A 158 5.59 -0.84 -1.36
C ALA A 158 6.05 0.60 -1.11
N PHE A 159 5.12 1.54 -1.27
CA PHE A 159 5.29 2.93 -0.89
C PHE A 159 4.38 3.33 0.27
N PHE A 160 4.93 4.07 1.24
CA PHE A 160 4.16 4.76 2.26
C PHE A 160 3.87 6.20 1.86
N SER A 161 2.59 6.56 1.77
CA SER A 161 2.11 7.92 1.48
C SER A 161 2.25 8.89 2.66
N GLY A 162 2.52 8.38 3.86
CA GLY A 162 2.82 9.15 5.05
C GLY A 162 3.16 8.24 6.23
N ASN A 163 3.77 8.84 7.25
CA ASN A 163 4.16 8.18 8.50
C ASN A 163 3.69 9.00 9.71
N GLU A 164 2.81 8.42 10.54
CA GLU A 164 2.32 9.00 11.80
C GLU A 164 1.91 10.48 11.70
N VAL A 165 1.31 10.88 10.57
CA VAL A 165 0.78 12.24 10.39
C VAL A 165 -0.35 12.46 11.39
N VAL A 166 -1.28 11.49 11.45
CA VAL A 166 -2.26 11.35 12.53
C VAL A 166 -1.60 10.67 13.72
N ASN A 167 -1.67 11.30 14.89
CA ASN A 167 -1.09 10.80 16.15
C ASN A 167 -2.11 10.81 17.29
N ASP A 168 -1.63 10.81 18.53
CA ASP A 168 -2.43 10.73 19.77
C ASP A 168 -3.30 11.96 20.04
N GLN A 169 -3.09 13.05 19.31
CA GLN A 169 -3.91 14.26 19.43
C GLN A 169 -5.09 14.22 18.45
N ALA A 170 -6.32 14.33 18.96
CA ALA A 170 -7.55 14.22 18.16
C ALA A 170 -7.60 15.22 16.98
N ASN A 171 -7.04 16.42 17.12
CA ASN A 171 -6.95 17.42 16.05
C ASN A 171 -6.16 16.93 14.82
N THR A 172 -5.19 16.04 15.01
CA THR A 172 -4.37 15.50 13.90
C THR A 172 -5.17 14.57 12.99
N THR A 173 -6.32 14.05 13.44
CA THR A 173 -7.23 13.28 12.57
C THR A 173 -7.73 14.09 11.37
N LEU A 174 -7.77 15.42 11.48
CA LEU A 174 -8.10 16.33 10.38
C LEU A 174 -7.08 16.31 9.24
N ALA A 175 -5.90 15.71 9.44
CA ALA A 175 -4.92 15.47 8.38
C ALA A 175 -5.22 14.19 7.56
N ALA A 176 -6.05 13.27 8.08
CA ALA A 176 -6.35 11.99 7.41
C ALA A 176 -6.89 12.14 5.97
N PRO A 177 -7.79 13.10 5.65
CA PRO A 177 -8.25 13.31 4.27
C PRO A 177 -7.11 13.65 3.30
N TYR A 178 -6.11 14.42 3.75
CA TYR A 178 -4.98 14.84 2.93
C TYR A 178 -3.99 13.70 2.69
N VAL A 179 -3.71 12.90 3.72
CA VAL A 179 -2.86 11.71 3.56
C VAL A 179 -3.55 10.67 2.65
N LYS A 180 -4.86 10.48 2.81
CA LYS A 180 -5.62 9.58 1.94
C LYS A 180 -5.72 10.11 0.50
N ALA A 181 -5.79 11.42 0.30
CA ALA A 181 -5.66 12.03 -1.02
C ALA A 181 -4.28 11.82 -1.64
N THR A 182 -3.19 11.93 -0.86
CA THR A 182 -1.84 11.56 -1.31
C THR A 182 -1.80 10.10 -1.76
N THR A 183 -2.37 9.16 -0.97
CA THR A 183 -2.48 7.74 -1.37
C THR A 183 -3.21 7.59 -2.71
N ARG A 184 -4.39 8.21 -2.84
CA ARG A 184 -5.20 8.18 -4.08
C ARG A 184 -4.38 8.68 -5.28
N ASP A 185 -3.70 9.81 -5.13
CA ASP A 185 -2.98 10.46 -6.22
C ASP A 185 -1.70 9.70 -6.59
N MET A 186 -0.99 9.11 -5.63
CA MET A 186 0.14 8.21 -5.91
C MET A 186 -0.31 7.00 -6.73
N ARG A 187 -1.41 6.35 -6.35
CA ARG A 187 -1.98 5.23 -7.09
C ARG A 187 -2.44 5.65 -8.48
N GLN A 188 -3.08 6.81 -8.59
CA GLN A 188 -3.47 7.38 -9.87
C GLN A 188 -2.26 7.65 -10.78
N TYR A 189 -1.18 8.21 -10.22
CA TYR A 189 0.05 8.48 -10.94
C TYR A 189 0.67 7.19 -11.49
N ILE A 190 0.85 6.17 -10.64
CA ILE A 190 1.35 4.83 -11.03
C ILE A 190 0.52 4.26 -12.19
N ARG A 191 -0.82 4.33 -12.10
CA ARG A 191 -1.73 3.86 -13.16
C ARG A 191 -1.59 4.66 -14.46
N ASN A 192 -1.60 5.99 -14.39
CA ASN A 192 -1.53 6.85 -15.58
C ASN A 192 -0.20 6.72 -16.32
N ARG A 193 0.88 6.49 -15.57
CA ARG A 193 2.22 6.26 -16.09
C ARG A 193 2.42 4.83 -16.61
N LYS A 194 1.45 3.94 -16.40
CA LYS A 194 1.51 2.51 -16.76
C LYS A 194 2.71 1.80 -16.14
N TYR A 195 3.05 2.18 -14.92
CA TYR A 195 4.09 1.51 -14.17
C TYR A 195 3.61 0.18 -13.61
N ARG A 196 4.56 -0.62 -13.11
CA ARG A 196 4.25 -1.76 -12.25
C ARG A 196 3.40 -1.28 -11.08
N ALA A 197 2.36 -2.03 -10.74
CA ALA A 197 1.45 -1.72 -9.65
C ALA A 197 2.10 -1.97 -8.28
N VAL A 198 3.08 -1.14 -7.89
CA VAL A 198 3.63 -1.12 -6.53
C VAL A 198 2.52 -0.70 -5.57
N PRO A 199 2.18 -1.52 -4.56
CA PRO A 199 1.21 -1.17 -3.53
C PRO A 199 1.53 0.18 -2.84
N VAL A 200 0.50 1.00 -2.63
CA VAL A 200 0.61 2.24 -1.86
C VAL A 200 -0.29 2.19 -0.62
N GLY A 201 0.25 2.53 0.54
CA GLY A 201 -0.44 2.49 1.82
C GLY A 201 0.06 3.55 2.78
N TYR A 202 -0.31 3.41 4.05
CA TYR A 202 0.01 4.38 5.10
C TYR A 202 0.58 3.68 6.34
N SER A 203 1.58 4.31 6.98
CA SER A 203 2.16 3.88 8.26
C SER A 203 1.57 4.74 9.38
N ALA A 204 0.73 4.15 10.23
CA ALA A 204 0.04 4.83 11.31
C ALA A 204 0.70 4.63 12.69
N ALA A 205 0.45 5.54 13.62
CA ALA A 205 0.76 5.33 15.03
C ALA A 205 -0.27 4.39 15.67
N ASP A 206 0.13 3.53 16.63
CA ASP A 206 -0.80 2.65 17.37
C ASP A 206 -1.58 3.37 18.49
N VAL A 207 -2.40 4.35 18.11
CA VAL A 207 -3.20 5.16 19.05
C VAL A 207 -4.47 4.40 19.43
N SER A 208 -4.63 4.03 20.71
CA SER A 208 -5.76 3.18 21.17
C SER A 208 -7.14 3.78 20.88
N GLN A 209 -7.23 5.10 20.89
CA GLN A 209 -8.46 5.86 20.73
C GLN A 209 -8.97 5.89 19.28
N ASN A 210 -8.07 5.85 18.28
CA ASN A 210 -8.44 6.09 16.89
C ASN A 210 -7.87 5.08 15.87
N ARG A 211 -7.02 4.12 16.27
CA ARG A 211 -6.35 3.18 15.34
C ARG A 211 -7.33 2.45 14.42
N PHE A 212 -8.49 2.06 14.95
CA PHE A 212 -9.47 1.30 14.19
C PHE A 212 -10.25 2.22 13.25
N GLN A 213 -10.70 3.39 13.72
CA GLN A 213 -11.32 4.40 12.85
C GLN A 213 -10.37 4.80 11.71
N LEU A 214 -9.09 5.03 12.02
CA LEU A 214 -8.08 5.40 11.04
C LEU A 214 -7.89 4.31 9.98
N ALA A 215 -7.75 3.05 10.39
CA ALA A 215 -7.69 1.94 9.45
C ALA A 215 -8.96 1.85 8.59
N GLN A 216 -10.15 1.89 9.21
CA GLN A 216 -11.41 1.91 8.49
C GLN A 216 -11.49 3.06 7.49
N TYR A 217 -11.00 4.25 7.85
CA TYR A 217 -10.97 5.40 6.97
C TYR A 217 -10.11 5.16 5.72
N PHE A 218 -8.94 4.53 5.86
CA PHE A 218 -8.08 4.19 4.71
C PHE A 218 -8.61 3.03 3.85
N ASN A 219 -9.57 2.24 4.34
CA ASN A 219 -10.26 1.19 3.56
C ASN A 219 -11.71 1.52 3.17
N CYS A 220 -12.22 2.71 3.49
CA CYS A 220 -13.56 3.13 3.06
C CYS A 220 -13.53 3.94 1.76
N GLY A 221 -14.68 4.13 1.12
CA GLY A 221 -14.81 4.98 -0.07
C GLY A 221 -14.68 4.20 -1.37
N THR A 222 -14.41 4.91 -2.47
CA THR A 222 -14.27 4.29 -3.79
C THR A 222 -12.93 3.55 -3.94
N ASP A 223 -12.85 2.55 -4.84
CA ASP A 223 -11.67 1.68 -4.96
C ASP A 223 -10.39 2.43 -5.34
N ASP A 224 -10.49 3.57 -6.02
CA ASP A 224 -9.36 4.44 -6.33
C ASP A 224 -8.84 5.21 -5.11
N GLU A 225 -9.67 5.43 -4.09
CA GLU A 225 -9.36 6.16 -2.86
C GLU A 225 -8.88 5.25 -1.71
N ARG A 226 -9.21 3.95 -1.78
CA ARG A 226 -8.76 2.95 -0.81
C ARG A 226 -7.27 2.68 -0.97
N SER A 227 -6.57 2.52 0.17
CA SER A 227 -5.17 2.08 0.16
C SER A 227 -5.04 0.65 -0.37
N ASP A 228 -3.86 0.30 -0.89
CA ASP A 228 -3.55 -1.09 -1.25
C ASP A 228 -3.16 -1.92 -0.02
N PHE A 229 -2.77 -1.27 1.09
CA PHE A 229 -2.48 -1.89 2.38
C PHE A 229 -2.55 -0.84 3.51
N PHE A 230 -2.52 -1.30 4.75
CA PHE A 230 -2.39 -0.44 5.94
C PHE A 230 -1.32 -1.02 6.87
N ALA A 231 -0.52 -0.18 7.51
CA ALA A 231 0.46 -0.61 8.48
C ALA A 231 0.45 0.32 9.69
N PHE A 232 0.94 -0.17 10.82
CA PHE A 232 1.10 0.68 12.00
C PHE A 232 2.25 0.25 12.90
N ASN A 233 2.72 1.22 13.65
CA ASN A 233 3.85 1.14 14.57
C ASN A 233 3.36 0.61 15.91
N ASP A 234 3.63 -0.67 16.22
CA ASP A 234 3.06 -1.38 17.35
C ASP A 234 4.14 -1.84 18.35
N TYR A 235 4.18 -1.16 19.49
CA TYR A 235 5.12 -1.42 20.57
C TYR A 235 4.44 -2.05 21.80
N SER A 236 3.23 -2.63 21.68
CA SER A 236 2.52 -3.15 22.85
C SER A 236 3.07 -4.50 23.35
N TRP A 237 3.90 -5.18 22.56
CA TRP A 237 4.62 -6.38 22.99
C TRP A 237 5.99 -6.02 23.59
N CYS A 238 6.10 -6.04 24.92
CA CYS A 238 7.34 -5.79 25.66
C CYS A 238 7.80 -7.04 26.42
N ASN A 239 8.48 -7.97 25.72
CA ASN A 239 8.91 -9.27 26.27
C ASN A 239 7.79 -10.03 27.01
N THR A 240 6.62 -10.12 26.37
CA THR A 240 5.37 -10.62 26.95
C THR A 240 4.81 -11.77 26.06
N ASN A 241 3.49 -11.98 26.08
CA ASN A 241 2.77 -12.97 25.28
C ASN A 241 1.59 -12.34 24.49
N PHE A 242 0.94 -13.15 23.66
CA PHE A 242 -0.11 -12.71 22.73
C PHE A 242 -1.33 -12.06 23.41
N GLN A 243 -1.71 -12.53 24.60
CA GLN A 243 -2.85 -12.00 25.35
C GLN A 243 -2.47 -10.74 26.14
N GLU A 244 -1.33 -10.76 26.84
CA GLU A 244 -0.88 -9.62 27.65
C GLU A 244 -0.50 -8.39 26.80
N SER A 245 0.07 -8.61 25.61
CA SER A 245 0.32 -7.54 24.62
C SER A 245 -0.96 -6.95 24.01
N GLY A 246 -2.11 -7.62 24.19
CA GLY A 246 -3.39 -7.29 23.58
C GLY A 246 -3.47 -7.58 22.08
N TRP A 247 -2.50 -8.31 21.51
CA TRP A 247 -2.48 -8.65 20.09
C TRP A 247 -3.63 -9.58 19.70
N ASP A 248 -4.11 -10.41 20.62
CA ASP A 248 -5.33 -11.22 20.45
C ASP A 248 -6.56 -10.35 20.14
N GLN A 249 -6.72 -9.23 20.84
CA GLN A 249 -7.80 -8.28 20.59
C GLN A 249 -7.58 -7.51 19.29
N LYS A 250 -6.34 -7.16 18.95
CA LYS A 250 -6.03 -6.50 17.67
C LYS A 250 -6.36 -7.41 16.49
N VAL A 251 -5.94 -8.68 16.51
CA VAL A 251 -6.30 -9.69 15.50
C VAL A 251 -7.83 -9.79 15.37
N LYS A 252 -8.54 -9.90 16.50
CA LYS A 252 -10.00 -9.97 16.49
C LYS A 252 -10.65 -8.75 15.83
N ASN A 253 -10.16 -7.55 16.14
CA ASN A 253 -10.69 -6.31 15.59
C ASN A 253 -10.39 -6.14 14.09
N PHE A 254 -9.22 -6.58 13.63
CA PHE A 254 -8.80 -6.49 12.23
C PHE A 254 -9.18 -7.72 11.38
N THR A 255 -9.83 -8.73 11.96
CA THR A 255 -10.36 -9.87 11.21
C THR A 255 -11.38 -9.37 10.19
N GLY A 256 -11.16 -9.69 8.91
CA GLY A 256 -12.02 -9.22 7.81
C GLY A 256 -11.79 -7.76 7.40
N TYR A 257 -10.72 -7.11 7.86
CA TYR A 257 -10.37 -5.74 7.44
C TYR A 257 -10.24 -5.59 5.93
N GLY A 258 -9.77 -6.64 5.22
CA GLY A 258 -9.88 -6.74 3.77
C GLY A 258 -8.75 -6.07 2.98
N LEU A 259 -7.73 -5.49 3.63
CA LEU A 259 -6.47 -5.08 2.98
C LEU A 259 -5.29 -5.76 3.69
N PRO A 260 -4.14 -5.95 3.03
CA PRO A 260 -2.92 -6.36 3.69
C PRO A 260 -2.61 -5.45 4.87
N LEU A 261 -2.30 -6.09 6.00
CA LEU A 261 -1.95 -5.45 7.25
C LEU A 261 -0.60 -5.97 7.71
N PHE A 262 0.31 -5.10 8.16
CA PHE A 262 1.57 -5.52 8.78
C PHE A 262 2.03 -4.47 9.81
N LEU A 263 2.98 -4.83 10.66
CA LEU A 263 3.56 -3.90 11.61
C LEU A 263 4.68 -3.15 10.91
N SER A 264 4.49 -1.86 10.63
CA SER A 264 5.50 -1.02 10.01
C SER A 264 6.70 -0.78 10.92
N GLU A 265 6.48 -0.90 12.23
CA GLU A 265 7.51 -0.92 13.28
C GLU A 265 7.02 -1.81 14.44
N TYR A 266 7.93 -2.53 15.08
CA TYR A 266 7.74 -3.20 16.37
C TYR A 266 9.07 -3.34 17.11
N GLY A 267 9.01 -3.80 18.37
CA GLY A 267 10.20 -4.18 19.15
C GLY A 267 10.39 -3.30 20.38
N CYS A 268 9.40 -3.30 21.28
CA CYS A 268 9.46 -2.54 22.53
C CYS A 268 10.73 -2.86 23.34
N ILE A 269 11.42 -1.83 23.80
CA ILE A 269 12.66 -1.96 24.59
C ILE A 269 12.43 -2.18 26.09
N THR A 270 11.20 -2.03 26.57
CA THR A 270 10.85 -2.27 27.98
C THR A 270 11.07 -3.75 28.30
N ASN A 271 11.78 -4.03 29.41
CA ASN A 271 12.18 -5.37 29.84
C ASN A 271 13.17 -6.10 28.90
N GLY A 272 13.88 -5.35 28.04
CA GLY A 272 14.79 -5.90 27.03
C GLY A 272 14.07 -6.47 25.81
N ARG A 273 14.81 -7.02 24.84
CA ARG A 273 14.25 -7.58 23.61
C ARG A 273 14.72 -9.01 23.36
N SER A 274 13.80 -9.96 23.55
CA SER A 274 13.98 -11.37 23.18
C SER A 274 13.40 -11.69 21.81
N PHE A 275 12.63 -10.76 21.23
CA PHE A 275 11.95 -10.90 19.95
C PHE A 275 10.97 -12.09 19.88
N GLY A 276 10.34 -12.44 21.00
CA GLY A 276 9.30 -13.47 21.07
C GLY A 276 8.09 -13.16 20.18
N GLU A 277 7.84 -11.89 19.88
CA GLU A 277 6.81 -11.42 18.96
C GLU A 277 6.99 -11.93 17.52
N VAL A 278 8.21 -12.34 17.10
CA VAL A 278 8.44 -12.97 15.80
C VAL A 278 7.72 -14.32 15.71
N GLU A 279 7.65 -15.06 16.83
CA GLU A 279 6.90 -16.31 16.91
C GLU A 279 5.40 -16.06 16.70
N ALA A 280 4.85 -15.02 17.35
CA ALA A 280 3.45 -14.64 17.19
C ALA A 280 3.15 -14.18 15.75
N LEU A 281 3.99 -13.33 15.16
CA LEU A 281 3.84 -12.82 13.79
C LEU A 281 3.80 -13.94 12.73
N MET A 282 4.50 -15.04 12.99
CA MET A 282 4.57 -16.20 12.08
C MET A 282 3.61 -17.34 12.49
N ASN A 283 2.73 -17.14 13.48
CA ASN A 283 1.75 -18.15 13.91
C ASN A 283 0.39 -17.93 13.22
N SER A 284 -0.33 -19.02 12.96
CA SER A 284 -1.72 -19.06 12.50
C SER A 284 -2.71 -18.14 13.25
N GLU A 285 -2.47 -17.86 14.54
CA GLU A 285 -3.28 -16.90 15.31
C GLU A 285 -3.17 -15.48 14.76
N MET A 286 -2.06 -15.11 14.13
CA MET A 286 -1.81 -13.76 13.63
C MET A 286 -1.81 -13.70 12.10
N THR A 287 -1.34 -14.75 11.41
CA THR A 287 -1.11 -14.74 9.97
C THR A 287 -2.38 -14.63 9.13
N SER A 288 -3.56 -14.96 9.67
CA SER A 288 -4.82 -14.76 8.94
C SER A 288 -5.15 -13.27 8.70
N VAL A 289 -4.58 -12.40 9.54
CA VAL A 289 -4.82 -10.95 9.54
C VAL A 289 -3.57 -10.16 9.13
N TYR A 290 -2.41 -10.51 9.70
CA TYR A 290 -1.15 -9.78 9.50
C TYR A 290 -0.22 -10.50 8.53
N SER A 291 0.56 -9.71 7.81
CA SER A 291 1.57 -10.13 6.83
C SER A 291 2.99 -9.87 7.35
N GLY A 292 3.21 -10.01 8.66
CA GLY A 292 4.51 -9.82 9.32
C GLY A 292 4.78 -8.39 9.79
N GLY A 293 6.04 -7.98 9.80
CA GLY A 293 6.45 -6.64 10.21
C GLY A 293 7.95 -6.37 10.20
N LEU A 294 8.33 -5.17 10.64
CA LEU A 294 9.72 -4.71 10.71
C LEU A 294 10.13 -4.33 12.14
N VAL A 295 11.32 -4.76 12.58
CA VAL A 295 11.91 -4.29 13.85
C VAL A 295 12.41 -2.86 13.72
N TYR A 296 12.06 -2.02 14.69
CA TYR A 296 12.67 -0.71 14.89
C TYR A 296 13.84 -0.83 15.91
N GLU A 297 15.09 -0.51 15.58
CA GLU A 297 15.64 -0.16 14.27
C GLU A 297 17.07 -0.72 14.12
N TYR A 298 17.66 -0.61 12.92
CA TYR A 298 18.99 -1.16 12.64
C TYR A 298 20.11 -0.47 13.46
N SER A 299 20.31 0.83 13.27
CA SER A 299 21.43 1.58 13.85
C SER A 299 21.09 2.23 15.18
N ASP A 300 22.06 2.29 16.09
CA ASP A 300 21.90 2.93 17.39
C ASP A 300 22.05 4.45 17.28
N GLU A 301 20.90 5.13 17.33
CA GLU A 301 20.80 6.59 17.28
C GLU A 301 20.67 7.22 18.68
N GLY A 302 20.95 6.46 19.75
CA GLY A 302 20.89 6.93 21.14
C GLY A 302 19.51 6.87 21.79
N ASN A 303 18.50 6.33 21.09
CA ASN A 303 17.15 6.08 21.60
C ASN A 303 16.98 4.68 22.24
N GLY A 304 18.00 3.82 22.16
CA GLY A 304 18.00 2.46 22.71
C GLY A 304 17.43 1.38 21.79
N TYR A 305 16.95 1.71 20.58
CA TYR A 305 16.33 0.76 19.66
C TYR A 305 17.32 0.11 18.67
N GLY A 306 18.45 0.74 18.39
CA GLY A 306 19.45 0.20 17.46
C GLY A 306 20.00 -1.15 17.89
N ILE A 307 20.02 -2.11 16.96
CA ILE A 307 20.61 -3.44 17.15
C ILE A 307 22.08 -3.52 16.73
N VAL A 308 22.60 -2.51 16.05
CA VAL A 308 24.03 -2.34 15.78
C VAL A 308 24.51 -0.93 16.15
N SER A 309 25.80 -0.78 16.40
CA SER A 309 26.47 0.53 16.47
C SER A 309 27.35 0.73 15.25
N ILE A 310 27.29 1.91 14.63
CA ILE A 310 28.06 2.26 13.43
C ILE A 310 29.16 3.27 13.81
N ASP A 311 30.40 3.00 13.43
CA ASP A 311 31.53 3.92 13.55
C ASP A 311 32.32 3.95 12.23
N GLY A 312 32.09 5.00 11.44
CA GLY A 312 32.61 5.10 10.07
C GLY A 312 32.17 3.90 9.22
N ASP A 313 33.14 3.16 8.70
CA ASP A 313 32.91 1.96 7.88
C ASP A 313 32.72 0.66 8.71
N SER A 314 32.76 0.75 10.04
CA SER A 314 32.65 -0.41 10.93
C SER A 314 31.26 -0.54 11.55
N VAL A 315 30.76 -1.78 11.63
CA VAL A 315 29.53 -2.12 12.35
C VAL A 315 29.87 -3.05 13.51
N SER A 316 29.34 -2.73 14.69
CA SER A 316 29.40 -3.58 15.88
C SER A 316 28.00 -4.12 16.20
N GLU A 317 27.83 -5.44 16.12
CA GLU A 317 26.59 -6.13 16.48
C GLU A 317 26.34 -6.02 18.00
N LYS A 318 25.12 -5.65 18.42
CA LYS A 318 24.70 -5.62 19.84
C LYS A 318 24.00 -6.94 20.21
N SER A 319 23.66 -7.12 21.50
CA SER A 319 22.94 -8.31 21.98
C SER A 319 21.65 -8.57 21.20
N ASP A 320 20.95 -7.50 20.83
CA ASP A 320 19.64 -7.57 20.20
C ASP A 320 19.76 -8.05 18.74
N PHE A 321 20.90 -7.84 18.08
CA PHE A 321 21.19 -8.41 16.77
C PHE A 321 21.16 -9.95 16.82
N ALA A 322 21.89 -10.53 17.77
CA ALA A 322 21.93 -11.97 17.96
C ALA A 322 20.57 -12.54 18.38
N ALA A 323 19.83 -11.82 19.25
CA ALA A 323 18.48 -12.21 19.66
C ALA A 323 17.51 -12.21 18.48
N TYR A 324 17.54 -11.16 17.65
CA TYR A 324 16.65 -11.04 16.50
C TYR A 324 16.96 -12.07 15.41
N SER A 325 18.25 -12.25 15.05
CA SER A 325 18.69 -13.31 14.13
C SER A 325 18.25 -14.70 14.61
N THR A 326 18.38 -14.98 15.90
CA THR A 326 17.92 -16.25 16.51
C THR A 326 16.40 -16.41 16.40
N ALA A 327 15.63 -15.35 16.69
CA ALA A 327 14.17 -15.38 16.60
C ALA A 327 13.68 -15.59 15.16
N LEU A 328 14.32 -14.93 14.17
CA LEU A 328 14.05 -15.15 12.75
C LEU A 328 14.40 -16.58 12.30
N ALA A 329 15.54 -17.11 12.71
CA ALA A 329 15.94 -18.47 12.35
C ALA A 329 15.00 -19.53 12.95
N LYS A 330 14.55 -19.33 14.19
CA LYS A 330 13.62 -20.24 14.90
C LYS A 330 12.22 -20.22 14.31
N ASN A 331 11.74 -19.05 13.88
CA ASN A 331 10.35 -18.83 13.45
C ASN A 331 10.31 -18.51 11.95
N ALA A 332 10.53 -19.53 11.12
CA ALA A 332 10.45 -19.40 9.67
C ALA A 332 9.04 -18.95 9.20
N ALA A 333 8.97 -18.29 8.05
CA ALA A 333 7.70 -17.90 7.45
C ALA A 333 6.82 -19.15 7.20
N PRO A 334 5.52 -19.11 7.53
CA PRO A 334 4.62 -20.24 7.27
C PRO A 334 4.51 -20.59 5.79
N THR A 335 4.30 -21.87 5.51
CA THR A 335 3.94 -22.32 4.16
C THR A 335 2.45 -22.12 3.88
N GLY A 336 2.08 -22.07 2.60
CA GLY A 336 0.70 -21.88 2.17
C GLY A 336 0.24 -20.42 2.22
N ASP A 337 -1.07 -20.24 2.31
CA ASP A 337 -1.71 -18.92 2.22
C ASP A 337 -1.91 -18.26 3.59
N GLY A 338 -1.55 -18.93 4.69
CA GLY A 338 -1.67 -18.47 6.08
C GLY A 338 -3.07 -18.07 6.53
N GLY A 339 -4.13 -18.60 5.89
CA GLY A 339 -5.52 -18.29 6.23
C GLY A 339 -5.95 -16.89 5.80
N PHE A 340 -5.34 -16.34 4.76
CA PHE A 340 -5.70 -15.02 4.24
C PHE A 340 -7.18 -14.98 3.76
N THR A 341 -7.74 -13.78 3.77
CA THR A 341 -9.04 -13.48 3.17
C THR A 341 -8.83 -13.02 1.72
N SER A 342 -9.36 -13.79 0.76
CA SER A 342 -9.19 -13.51 -0.67
C SER A 342 -10.03 -12.36 -1.20
N THR A 343 -11.12 -12.01 -0.51
CA THR A 343 -12.03 -10.93 -0.93
C THR A 343 -11.77 -9.65 -0.15
N THR A 344 -11.56 -8.55 -0.86
CA THR A 344 -11.52 -7.21 -0.27
C THR A 344 -12.86 -6.53 -0.50
N ASN A 345 -13.37 -5.79 0.48
CA ASN A 345 -14.53 -4.92 0.29
C ASN A 345 -14.26 -3.59 0.98
N SER A 346 -14.81 -2.51 0.42
CA SER A 346 -14.85 -1.23 1.15
C SER A 346 -15.60 -1.44 2.46
N VAL A 347 -15.12 -0.80 3.52
CA VAL A 347 -15.86 -0.66 4.78
C VAL A 347 -16.63 0.65 4.81
N ALA A 348 -17.54 0.80 5.77
CA ALA A 348 -18.15 2.09 6.04
C ALA A 348 -17.08 3.04 6.61
N CYS A 349 -17.08 4.30 6.16
CA CYS A 349 -16.22 5.30 6.78
C CYS A 349 -16.65 5.56 8.23
N PRO A 350 -15.71 5.80 9.15
CA PRO A 350 -16.02 6.14 10.54
C PRO A 350 -16.83 7.42 10.65
N SER A 351 -17.82 7.42 11.54
CA SER A 351 -18.54 8.63 11.94
C SER A 351 -17.70 9.48 12.88
N PRO A 352 -17.85 10.81 12.87
CA PRO A 352 -17.11 11.68 13.77
C PRO A 352 -17.52 11.48 15.25
N ASP A 353 -16.54 11.52 16.14
CA ASP A 353 -16.68 11.50 17.60
C ASP A 353 -15.59 12.36 18.27
N SER A 354 -15.32 12.19 19.57
CA SER A 354 -14.30 12.96 20.29
C SER A 354 -12.86 12.61 19.90
N ASP A 355 -12.62 11.40 19.40
CA ASP A 355 -11.32 10.84 19.05
C ASP A 355 -11.08 10.82 17.52
N TRP A 356 -12.14 10.98 16.74
CA TRP A 356 -12.15 11.04 15.28
C TRP A 356 -12.93 12.26 14.77
N LEU A 357 -12.24 13.31 14.33
CA LEU A 357 -12.88 14.59 14.00
C LEU A 357 -13.29 14.72 12.52
N VAL A 358 -12.96 13.74 11.68
CA VAL A 358 -13.28 13.79 10.24
C VAL A 358 -14.78 13.58 10.03
N SER A 359 -15.47 14.65 9.65
CA SER A 359 -16.93 14.67 9.48
C SER A 359 -17.41 14.53 8.04
N ASN A 360 -16.51 14.76 7.06
CA ASN A 360 -16.75 14.59 5.64
C ASN A 360 -15.77 13.55 5.08
N THR A 361 -16.28 12.64 4.25
CA THR A 361 -15.49 11.58 3.61
C THR A 361 -14.93 11.98 2.25
N ASN A 362 -15.37 13.12 1.69
CA ASN A 362 -14.77 13.67 0.49
C ASN A 362 -13.29 13.98 0.74
N LEU A 363 -12.44 13.58 -0.19
CA LEU A 363 -11.02 13.90 -0.18
C LEU A 363 -10.78 15.22 -0.91
N PRO A 364 -9.74 15.99 -0.56
CA PRO A 364 -9.35 17.15 -1.37
C PRO A 364 -9.04 16.71 -2.81
N ALA A 365 -9.47 17.50 -3.79
CA ALA A 365 -9.10 17.34 -5.19
C ALA A 365 -7.59 17.53 -5.36
N ILE A 366 -6.99 16.85 -6.32
CA ILE A 366 -5.60 17.09 -6.67
C ILE A 366 -5.37 18.58 -6.99
N PRO A 367 -4.33 19.23 -6.44
CA PRO A 367 -4.00 20.60 -6.79
C PRO A 367 -3.88 20.80 -8.29
N THR A 368 -4.38 21.93 -8.80
CA THR A 368 -4.45 22.19 -10.26
C THR A 368 -3.07 22.11 -10.90
N GLY A 369 -2.03 22.63 -10.22
CA GLY A 369 -0.65 22.57 -10.69
C GLY A 369 -0.07 21.16 -10.71
N ALA A 370 -0.55 20.24 -9.86
CA ALA A 370 -0.10 18.84 -9.82
C ALA A 370 -0.75 17.97 -10.90
N SER A 371 -1.92 18.35 -11.40
CA SER A 371 -2.64 17.61 -12.45
C SER A 371 -1.81 17.39 -13.72
N GLN A 372 -0.86 18.30 -14.01
CA GLN A 372 0.01 18.16 -15.17
C GLN A 372 0.97 16.97 -15.06
N TYR A 373 1.39 16.59 -13.84
CA TYR A 373 2.36 15.50 -13.63
C TYR A 373 1.77 14.15 -14.04
N MET A 374 0.45 13.97 -13.86
CA MET A 374 -0.27 12.76 -14.28
C MET A 374 -0.04 12.39 -15.75
N THR A 375 0.25 13.36 -16.61
CA THR A 375 0.52 13.14 -18.04
C THR A 375 2.00 13.33 -18.38
N LYS A 376 2.62 14.41 -17.90
CA LYS A 376 4.00 14.79 -18.26
C LYS A 376 5.06 13.97 -17.52
N GLY A 377 4.71 13.37 -16.39
CA GLY A 377 5.66 12.86 -15.40
C GLY A 377 6.06 13.95 -14.41
N ALA A 378 6.71 13.56 -13.31
CA ALA A 378 7.09 14.47 -12.22
C ALA A 378 8.24 15.41 -12.61
N GLY A 379 9.08 15.01 -13.57
CA GLY A 379 10.34 15.68 -13.87
C GLY A 379 11.41 15.32 -12.84
N ASP A 380 12.48 16.12 -12.77
CA ASP A 380 13.59 15.87 -11.85
C ASP A 380 13.15 16.05 -10.39
N GLY A 381 13.56 15.13 -9.51
CA GLY A 381 13.30 15.22 -8.08
C GLY A 381 14.05 16.40 -7.44
N PRO A 382 13.46 17.07 -6.44
CA PRO A 382 14.11 18.20 -5.77
C PRO A 382 15.27 17.78 -4.84
N GLY A 383 15.39 16.48 -4.54
CA GLY A 383 16.40 15.91 -3.66
C GLY A 383 16.32 16.42 -2.22
N LEU A 384 17.40 16.18 -1.46
CA LEU A 384 17.45 16.52 -0.03
C LEU A 384 17.94 17.96 0.26
N LYS A 385 18.20 18.74 -0.79
CA LYS A 385 18.70 20.13 -0.70
C LYS A 385 17.72 21.17 -1.25
N GLY A 386 16.51 20.76 -1.63
CA GLY A 386 15.48 21.67 -2.10
C GLY A 386 14.86 22.52 -0.97
N ASP A 387 14.05 23.51 -1.33
CA ASP A 387 13.48 24.49 -0.41
C ASP A 387 12.35 23.93 0.49
N GLY A 388 11.93 22.68 0.26
CA GLY A 388 10.77 22.06 0.89
C GLY A 388 9.43 22.51 0.32
N SER A 389 8.33 21.91 0.81
CA SER A 389 6.99 22.13 0.24
C SER A 389 5.96 22.70 1.21
N GLN A 390 6.28 22.86 2.49
CA GLN A 390 5.26 23.08 3.54
C GLN A 390 4.30 24.25 3.28
N ASN A 391 4.82 25.33 2.66
CA ASN A 391 4.04 26.52 2.28
C ASN A 391 4.33 26.93 0.82
N ALA A 392 4.70 25.97 -0.03
CA ALA A 392 5.11 26.24 -1.40
C ALA A 392 4.03 25.79 -2.39
N GLY A 393 3.78 26.57 -3.43
CA GLY A 393 2.91 26.14 -4.53
C GLY A 393 1.41 26.34 -4.31
N GLY A 394 0.63 25.81 -5.25
CA GLY A 394 -0.83 25.88 -5.25
C GLY A 394 -1.45 24.69 -4.52
N THR A 395 -2.42 24.96 -3.66
CA THR A 395 -3.14 23.94 -2.88
C THR A 395 -4.39 23.43 -3.61
N SER A 396 -5.05 22.43 -3.01
CA SER A 396 -6.37 22.00 -3.45
C SER A 396 -7.42 23.12 -3.29
N THR A 397 -8.29 23.27 -4.28
CA THR A 397 -9.34 24.31 -4.31
C THR A 397 -10.75 23.76 -4.08
N GLY A 398 -10.90 22.48 -3.75
CA GLY A 398 -12.20 21.85 -3.53
C GLY A 398 -12.11 20.35 -3.28
N ASP A 399 -13.28 19.71 -3.21
CA ASP A 399 -13.40 18.28 -3.00
C ASP A 399 -13.24 17.50 -4.32
N ALA A 400 -12.68 16.30 -4.23
CA ALA A 400 -12.61 15.35 -5.31
C ALA A 400 -13.96 14.67 -5.53
N GLU A 401 -14.32 14.45 -6.79
CA GLU A 401 -15.45 13.59 -7.13
C GLU A 401 -15.08 12.11 -6.89
N PRO A 402 -16.00 11.28 -6.36
CA PRO A 402 -15.75 9.84 -6.20
C PRO A 402 -15.33 9.20 -7.53
N GLY A 403 -14.29 8.35 -7.52
CA GLY A 403 -13.74 7.76 -8.74
C GLY A 403 -12.70 8.60 -9.48
N SER A 404 -12.49 9.87 -9.10
CA SER A 404 -11.58 10.79 -9.80
C SER A 404 -10.10 10.39 -9.74
N GLY A 405 -9.70 9.48 -8.84
CA GLY A 405 -8.38 8.87 -8.77
C GLY A 405 -8.18 7.71 -9.76
N SER A 406 -9.23 7.31 -10.50
CA SER A 406 -9.11 6.29 -11.55
C SER A 406 -8.14 6.72 -12.66
N ALA A 407 -7.64 5.77 -13.45
CA ALA A 407 -6.75 6.08 -14.56
C ALA A 407 -7.43 7.05 -15.55
N THR A 408 -6.79 8.18 -15.82
CA THR A 408 -7.30 9.24 -16.73
C THR A 408 -6.97 8.95 -18.19
N THR A 409 -5.90 8.17 -18.44
CA THR A 409 -5.59 7.67 -19.77
C THR A 409 -6.33 6.35 -19.98
N SER A 410 -7.54 6.46 -20.55
CA SER A 410 -8.10 5.31 -21.25
C SER A 410 -7.07 4.90 -22.29
N ALA A 411 -6.62 3.64 -22.25
CA ALA A 411 -6.01 3.06 -23.43
C ALA A 411 -6.97 3.34 -24.57
N SER A 412 -6.52 4.12 -25.56
CA SER A 412 -7.08 4.02 -26.89
C SER A 412 -6.79 2.58 -27.30
N ALA A 413 -7.72 1.67 -26.99
CA ALA A 413 -7.84 0.46 -27.76
C ALA A 413 -7.92 0.96 -29.18
N SER A 414 -6.85 0.73 -29.95
CA SER A 414 -6.90 0.82 -31.40
C SER A 414 -8.16 0.10 -31.80
N SER A 415 -9.13 0.87 -32.29
CA SER A 415 -10.32 0.34 -32.93
C SER A 415 -9.84 -0.45 -34.14
N SER A 416 -9.61 -1.75 -33.94
CA SER A 416 -9.89 -2.69 -35.00
C SER A 416 -11.37 -2.48 -35.29
N GLY A 417 -11.64 -1.88 -36.45
CA GLY A 417 -12.95 -1.38 -36.81
C GLY A 417 -14.00 -2.45 -36.56
N ASN A 418 -14.90 -2.17 -35.64
CA ASN A 418 -16.15 -2.90 -35.58
C ASN A 418 -16.88 -2.53 -36.86
N ALA A 419 -16.85 -3.46 -37.83
CA ALA A 419 -17.69 -3.39 -38.99
C ALA A 419 -19.12 -3.10 -38.51
N GLY A 420 -19.73 -2.06 -39.07
CA GLY A 420 -21.14 -1.79 -38.88
C GLY A 420 -21.95 -3.05 -39.12
N ALA A 421 -23.08 -3.16 -38.41
CA ALA A 421 -24.05 -4.22 -38.50
C ALA A 421 -24.23 -4.73 -39.95
N GLY A 422 -23.50 -5.79 -40.29
CA GLY A 422 -23.76 -6.63 -41.43
C GLY A 422 -24.97 -7.47 -41.08
N GLY A 423 -26.01 -7.37 -41.89
CA GLY A 423 -27.20 -8.22 -41.78
C GLY A 423 -26.84 -9.72 -41.75
N PRO A 424 -27.77 -10.58 -41.32
CA PRO A 424 -27.51 -11.99 -41.12
C PRO A 424 -26.98 -12.62 -42.42
N GLY A 425 -25.80 -13.25 -42.33
CA GLY A 425 -25.24 -14.06 -43.40
C GLY A 425 -26.20 -15.21 -43.79
N PRO A 426 -26.10 -15.73 -45.03
CA PRO A 426 -27.04 -16.70 -45.55
C PRO A 426 -27.03 -17.97 -44.69
N LEU A 427 -28.18 -18.27 -44.08
CA LEU A 427 -28.47 -19.52 -43.41
C LEU A 427 -28.23 -20.70 -44.37
N ASP A 428 -27.43 -21.67 -43.93
CA ASP A 428 -27.34 -22.98 -44.57
C ASP A 428 -28.72 -23.68 -44.46
N LYS A 429 -29.43 -23.73 -45.59
CA LYS A 429 -30.78 -24.29 -45.70
C LYS A 429 -30.80 -25.82 -45.68
N GLY A 430 -29.65 -26.49 -45.56
CA GLY A 430 -29.57 -27.96 -45.49
C GLY A 430 -30.08 -28.53 -44.15
N ALA A 431 -29.80 -27.87 -43.03
CA ALA A 431 -30.10 -28.40 -41.70
C ALA A 431 -31.57 -28.21 -41.25
N PHE A 432 -32.33 -27.34 -41.91
CA PHE A 432 -33.77 -27.15 -41.63
C PHE A 432 -34.68 -28.01 -42.51
N ALA A 433 -34.21 -28.47 -43.67
CA ALA A 433 -34.99 -29.35 -44.55
C ALA A 433 -35.12 -30.78 -43.97
N VAL A 434 -34.09 -31.28 -43.28
CA VAL A 434 -34.11 -32.64 -42.70
C VAL A 434 -34.99 -32.71 -41.45
N THR A 435 -34.99 -31.65 -40.62
CA THR A 435 -35.81 -31.59 -39.40
C THR A 435 -37.29 -31.33 -39.69
N GLY A 436 -37.61 -30.58 -40.76
CA GLY A 436 -38.98 -30.35 -41.21
C GLY A 436 -39.66 -31.57 -41.84
N VAL A 437 -38.91 -32.40 -42.59
CA VAL A 437 -39.45 -33.63 -43.21
C VAL A 437 -39.76 -34.70 -42.15
N VAL A 438 -38.94 -34.81 -41.10
CA VAL A 438 -39.17 -35.76 -39.99
C VAL A 438 -40.39 -35.36 -39.14
N PHE A 439 -40.66 -34.06 -38.96
CA PHE A 439 -41.86 -33.57 -38.26
C PHE A 439 -43.15 -33.72 -39.09
N PHE A 440 -43.07 -33.62 -40.42
CA PHE A 440 -44.26 -33.75 -41.28
C PHE A 440 -44.70 -35.21 -41.45
N PHE A 441 -43.78 -36.18 -41.53
CA PHE A 441 -44.13 -37.61 -41.63
C PHE A 441 -44.62 -38.22 -40.30
N SER A 442 -44.24 -37.66 -39.15
CA SER A 442 -44.74 -38.09 -37.83
C SER A 442 -46.14 -37.57 -37.51
N LEU A 443 -46.52 -36.39 -38.02
CA LEU A 443 -47.86 -35.81 -37.88
C LEU A 443 -48.89 -36.39 -38.87
N VAL A 444 -48.48 -36.83 -40.07
CA VAL A 444 -49.40 -37.49 -41.02
C VAL A 444 -49.64 -38.97 -40.64
N GLY A 445 -48.65 -39.64 -40.03
CA GLY A 445 -48.81 -41.02 -39.55
C GLY A 445 -49.72 -41.19 -38.33
N THR A 446 -49.95 -40.13 -37.55
CA THR A 446 -50.86 -40.14 -36.39
C THR A 446 -52.31 -39.74 -36.72
N LEU A 447 -52.60 -39.32 -37.97
CA LEU A 447 -53.95 -38.98 -38.44
C LEU A 447 -54.57 -40.01 -39.38
N LEU A 448 -53.93 -41.17 -39.60
CA LEU A 448 -54.41 -42.26 -40.47
C LEU A 448 -54.42 -43.65 -39.79
N LEU A 449 -54.50 -43.70 -38.47
CA LEU A 449 -54.81 -44.92 -37.69
C LEU A 449 -55.97 -44.67 -36.73
#